data_AF-A0A661NG48-F1
#
_entry.id   AF-A0A661NG48-F1
#
_cell.length_a   1.000
_cell.length_b   1.000
_cell.length_c   1.000
_cell.angle_alpha   90.00
_cell.angle_beta   90.00
_cell.angle_gamma   90.00
#
_symmetry.space_group_name_H-M   'P 1'
#
loop_
_entity.id
_entity.type
_entity.pdbx_description
1 polymer ?
#
loop_
_entity_poly.entity_id
_entity_poly.type
_entity_poly.pdbx_seq_one_letter_code
_entity_poly.pdbx_strand_id
1 'polypeptide(L)'
;MAAGLLLVAAAVMAFIPLFNLLGYEFCVVLAVLVSVTAPLVAIGVVRQRPAAWREGIAAGQAVGSLALRAAALNLATLVLPLGIILLNALRVKNCNLGEGFHFFLLLPVGGALLWTGSGILAGLLLPWRFLAGLATMLVWLLVAALNLAEFWSGPAMDSYNQITGLVAGPITQEVLHPDTTLLLSRVHGLLWGLLALALAGALFDPRMNRCRPGVLARNRRSLLAGCLLLLAALSLYLLGDRLGFVRSWAAVERLLAASERSEHFVIHHQPGWSAERKRLVVRDHEFRLTQVTRTLELKQSGLIHSWVFPSPAAKRRLTGAGSVQFVKHW
;
A
#
# COMPACT_ATOMS: atom_id res chain seq x y z
N MET A 1 16.76 18.13 -6.54
CA MET A 1 16.82 17.28 -5.32
C MET A 1 16.09 15.96 -5.52
N ALA A 2 14.77 15.90 -5.72
CA ALA A 2 14.03 14.64 -5.90
C ALA A 2 14.60 13.74 -7.01
N ALA A 3 14.76 14.28 -8.23
CA ALA A 3 15.38 13.56 -9.34
C ALA A 3 16.80 13.05 -9.02
N GLY A 4 17.62 13.86 -8.35
CA GLY A 4 18.97 13.48 -7.93
C GLY A 4 18.98 12.35 -6.90
N LEU A 5 18.07 12.37 -5.93
CA LEU A 5 17.92 11.29 -4.94
C LEU A 5 17.52 9.97 -5.62
N LEU A 6 16.51 10.01 -6.50
CA LEU A 6 16.05 8.81 -7.22
C LEU A 6 17.12 8.27 -8.18
N LEU A 7 17.86 9.15 -8.85
CA LEU A 7 18.98 8.81 -9.72
C LEU A 7 20.09 8.10 -8.92
N VAL A 8 20.53 8.69 -7.80
CA VAL A 8 21.58 8.10 -6.94
C VAL A 8 21.12 6.77 -6.37
N ALA A 9 19.89 6.69 -5.86
CA ALA A 9 19.35 5.44 -5.33
C ALA A 9 19.32 4.33 -6.40
N ALA A 10 18.85 4.62 -7.60
CA ALA A 10 18.83 3.64 -8.69
C ALA A 10 20.24 3.23 -9.14
N ALA A 11 21.18 4.18 -9.20
CA ALA A 11 22.57 3.87 -9.51
C ALA A 11 23.18 2.94 -8.47
N VAL A 12 22.98 3.20 -7.18
CA VAL A 12 23.45 2.33 -6.09
C VAL A 12 22.79 0.95 -6.17
N MET A 13 21.47 0.90 -6.31
CA MET A 13 20.71 -0.36 -6.41
C MET A 13 21.14 -1.21 -7.61
N ALA A 14 21.54 -0.59 -8.72
CA ALA A 14 22.07 -1.32 -9.87
C ALA A 14 23.29 -2.19 -9.51
N PHE A 15 24.06 -1.87 -8.47
CA PHE A 15 25.22 -2.66 -8.04
C PHE A 15 24.92 -3.66 -6.91
N ILE A 16 23.74 -3.62 -6.30
CA ILE A 16 23.38 -4.51 -5.20
C ILE A 16 22.61 -5.71 -5.79
N PRO A 17 23.07 -6.96 -5.57
CA PRO A 17 22.30 -8.14 -5.96
C PRO A 17 20.87 -8.07 -5.42
N LEU A 18 19.91 -8.63 -6.14
CA LEU A 18 18.45 -8.54 -5.90
C LEU A 18 17.81 -7.22 -6.36
N PHE A 19 18.45 -6.06 -6.10
CA PHE A 19 17.93 -4.75 -6.54
C PHE A 19 18.42 -4.33 -7.93
N ASN A 20 19.37 -5.07 -8.50
CA ASN A 20 20.00 -4.79 -9.78
C ASN A 20 19.17 -5.22 -11.00
N LEU A 21 17.94 -5.69 -10.80
CA LEU A 21 17.00 -6.01 -11.86
C LEU A 21 15.79 -5.06 -11.81
N LEU A 22 15.18 -4.79 -12.96
CA LEU A 22 13.84 -4.21 -12.99
C LEU A 22 12.86 -5.29 -12.52
N GLY A 23 12.64 -5.33 -11.20
CA GLY A 23 11.81 -6.30 -10.50
C GLY A 23 11.13 -5.66 -9.28
N TYR A 24 10.50 -6.50 -8.46
CA TYR A 24 9.71 -6.06 -7.30
C TYR A 24 10.54 -5.24 -6.30
N GLU A 25 11.73 -5.70 -5.94
CA GLU A 25 12.57 -5.13 -4.88
C GLU A 25 13.05 -3.72 -5.24
N PHE A 26 13.53 -3.54 -6.48
CA PHE A 26 13.88 -2.24 -7.02
C PHE A 26 12.68 -1.28 -7.01
N CYS A 27 11.51 -1.75 -7.45
CA CYS A 27 10.30 -0.95 -7.53
C CYS A 27 9.75 -0.55 -6.15
N VAL A 28 9.85 -1.42 -5.14
CA VAL A 28 9.44 -1.12 -3.77
C VAL A 28 10.30 -0.02 -3.15
N VAL A 29 11.63 -0.10 -3.29
CA VAL A 29 12.52 0.95 -2.77
C VAL A 29 12.21 2.29 -3.44
N LEU A 30 12.02 2.30 -4.76
CA LEU A 30 11.59 3.50 -5.46
C LEU A 30 10.22 4.00 -4.98
N ALA A 31 9.23 3.13 -4.76
CA ALA A 31 7.91 3.53 -4.27
C ALA A 31 8.00 4.24 -2.91
N VAL A 32 8.84 3.75 -1.99
CA VAL A 32 9.12 4.42 -0.71
C VAL A 32 9.71 5.81 -0.95
N LEU A 33 10.78 5.93 -1.74
CA LEU A 33 11.42 7.21 -2.01
C LEU A 33 10.47 8.21 -2.71
N VAL A 34 9.63 7.71 -3.61
CA VAL A 34 8.63 8.49 -4.35
C VAL A 34 7.52 8.96 -3.43
N SER A 35 7.05 8.12 -2.50
CA SER A 35 6.01 8.52 -1.54
C SER A 35 6.41 9.73 -0.68
N VAL A 36 7.72 9.92 -0.46
CA VAL A 36 8.27 11.08 0.26
C VAL A 36 8.56 12.25 -0.69
N THR A 37 9.10 12.00 -1.88
CA THR A 37 9.54 13.07 -2.79
C THR A 37 8.43 13.67 -3.64
N ALA A 38 7.42 12.89 -4.05
CA ALA A 38 6.32 13.35 -4.89
C ALA A 38 5.49 14.49 -4.26
N PRO A 39 5.15 14.46 -2.95
CA PRO A 39 4.49 15.59 -2.30
C PRO A 39 5.36 16.86 -2.31
N LEU A 40 6.69 16.73 -2.15
CA LEU A 40 7.61 17.88 -2.11
C LEU A 40 7.75 18.56 -3.48
N VAL A 41 7.72 17.78 -4.56
CA VAL A 41 7.65 18.31 -5.93
C VAL A 41 6.33 19.04 -6.15
N ALA A 42 5.21 18.43 -5.75
CA ALA A 42 3.88 19.04 -5.86
C ALA A 42 3.78 20.37 -5.08
N ILE A 43 4.32 20.42 -3.85
CA ILE A 43 4.44 21.67 -3.08
C ILE A 43 5.27 22.70 -3.86
N GLY A 44 6.38 22.30 -4.48
CA GLY A 44 7.20 23.17 -5.32
C GLY A 44 6.40 23.79 -6.48
N VAL A 45 5.60 22.97 -7.18
CA VAL A 45 4.72 23.44 -8.26
C VAL A 45 3.69 24.43 -7.74
N VAL A 46 3.08 24.17 -6.59
CA VAL A 46 2.11 25.09 -5.97
C VAL A 46 2.76 26.43 -5.58
N ARG A 47 4.04 26.46 -5.20
CA ARG A 47 4.77 27.71 -4.91
C ARG A 47 5.10 28.52 -6.16
N GLN A 48 5.20 27.86 -7.31
CA GLN A 48 5.43 28.48 -8.62
C GLN A 48 4.12 28.74 -9.39
N ARG A 49 2.97 28.69 -8.70
CA ARG A 49 1.67 29.00 -9.30
C ARG A 49 1.61 30.48 -9.73
N PRO A 50 0.83 30.84 -10.76
CA PRO A 50 0.73 32.22 -11.21
C PRO A 50 0.19 33.13 -10.09
N ALA A 51 0.63 34.40 -10.10
CA ALA A 51 0.18 35.40 -9.13
C ALA A 51 -1.32 35.69 -9.26
N ALA A 52 -1.80 35.77 -10.50
CA ALA A 52 -3.20 35.91 -10.85
C ALA A 52 -3.62 34.81 -11.82
N TRP A 53 -4.81 34.26 -11.60
CA TRP A 53 -5.42 33.33 -12.53
C TRP A 53 -6.28 34.08 -13.55
N ARG A 54 -6.46 33.50 -14.75
CA ARG A 54 -7.36 34.07 -15.77
C ARG A 54 -8.76 34.29 -15.19
N GLU A 55 -9.37 35.42 -15.52
CA GLU A 55 -10.74 35.69 -15.12
C GLU A 55 -11.67 34.56 -15.59
N GLY A 56 -12.60 34.16 -14.70
CA GLY A 56 -13.54 33.08 -15.00
C GLY A 56 -13.01 31.66 -14.83
N ILE A 57 -11.73 31.43 -14.50
CA ILE A 57 -11.25 30.06 -14.25
C ILE A 57 -11.99 29.43 -13.05
N ALA A 58 -12.45 28.18 -13.22
CA ALA A 58 -13.03 27.43 -12.11
C ALA A 58 -11.92 26.94 -11.16
N ALA A 59 -12.21 26.88 -9.85
CA ALA A 59 -11.25 26.40 -8.86
C ALA A 59 -10.70 24.99 -9.17
N GLY A 60 -11.57 24.09 -9.63
CA GLY A 60 -11.18 22.75 -10.05
C GLY A 60 -10.23 22.74 -11.26
N GLN A 61 -10.38 23.68 -12.21
CA GLN A 61 -9.47 23.80 -13.36
C GLN A 61 -8.09 24.31 -12.93
N ALA A 62 -8.06 25.31 -12.04
CA ALA A 62 -6.81 25.84 -11.50
C ALA A 62 -6.03 24.73 -10.76
N VAL A 63 -6.69 24.02 -9.84
CA VAL A 63 -6.08 22.88 -9.11
C VAL A 63 -5.70 21.75 -10.06
N GLY A 64 -6.54 21.42 -11.04
CA GLY A 64 -6.25 20.41 -12.06
C GLY A 64 -4.99 20.73 -12.86
N SER A 65 -4.79 21.99 -13.25
CA SER A 65 -3.57 22.41 -13.97
C SER A 65 -2.29 22.24 -13.14
N LEU A 66 -2.37 22.55 -11.84
CA LEU A 66 -1.25 22.33 -10.90
C LEU A 66 -0.99 20.84 -10.71
N ALA A 67 -2.05 20.03 -10.57
CA ALA A 67 -1.95 18.59 -10.42
C ALA A 67 -1.32 17.93 -11.65
N LEU A 68 -1.75 18.28 -12.86
CA LEU A 68 -1.17 17.77 -14.11
C LEU A 68 0.30 18.13 -14.24
N ARG A 69 0.68 19.39 -13.93
CA ARG A 69 2.09 19.81 -13.95
C ARG A 69 2.92 19.06 -12.92
N ALA A 70 2.42 18.90 -11.69
CA ALA A 70 3.11 18.16 -10.64
C ALA A 70 3.25 16.66 -10.97
N ALA A 71 2.18 16.04 -11.48
CA ALA A 71 2.21 14.66 -11.93
C ALA A 71 3.22 14.46 -13.06
N ALA A 72 3.20 15.32 -14.09
CA ALA A 72 4.16 15.27 -15.18
C ALA A 72 5.62 15.39 -14.70
N LEU A 73 5.91 16.30 -13.77
CA LEU A 73 7.24 16.43 -13.19
C LEU A 73 7.62 15.20 -12.35
N ASN A 74 6.72 14.67 -11.53
CA ASN A 74 6.96 13.46 -10.77
C ASN A 74 7.23 12.25 -11.68
N LEU A 75 6.43 12.06 -12.72
CA LEU A 75 6.65 11.01 -13.73
C LEU A 75 7.98 11.22 -14.48
N ALA A 76 8.32 12.45 -14.84
CA ALA A 76 9.62 12.76 -15.45
C ALA A 76 10.80 12.38 -14.53
N THR A 77 10.67 12.56 -13.22
CA THR A 77 11.72 12.12 -12.28
C THR A 77 11.91 10.60 -12.22
N LEU A 78 10.90 9.81 -12.61
CA LEU A 78 10.97 8.35 -12.68
C LEU A 78 11.62 7.83 -13.97
N VAL A 79 11.73 8.65 -15.01
CA VAL A 79 12.44 8.28 -16.25
C VAL A 79 13.91 7.99 -15.98
N LEU A 80 14.54 8.75 -15.07
CA LEU A 80 15.95 8.57 -14.72
C LEU A 80 16.25 7.21 -14.07
N PRO A 81 15.60 6.80 -12.96
CA PRO A 81 15.85 5.50 -12.37
C PRO A 81 15.45 4.35 -13.30
N LEU A 82 14.40 4.51 -14.12
CA LEU A 82 14.04 3.53 -15.15
C LEU A 82 15.13 3.39 -16.22
N GLY A 83 15.67 4.50 -16.71
CA GLY A 83 16.78 4.50 -17.67
C GLY A 83 18.02 3.80 -17.10
N ILE A 84 18.39 4.09 -15.85
CA ILE A 84 19.52 3.43 -15.19
C ILE A 84 19.33 1.91 -15.14
N ILE A 85 18.19 1.42 -14.66
CA ILE A 85 18.00 -0.01 -14.47
C ILE A 85 17.87 -0.75 -15.81
N LEU A 86 17.33 -0.10 -16.85
CA LEU A 86 17.31 -0.64 -18.20
C LEU A 86 18.70 -0.68 -18.83
N LEU A 87 19.54 0.34 -18.62
CA LEU A 87 20.95 0.29 -19.03
C LEU A 87 21.72 -0.80 -18.26
N ASN A 88 21.41 -0.99 -16.98
CA ASN A 88 21.99 -2.07 -16.19
C ASN A 88 21.60 -3.46 -16.72
N ALA A 89 20.47 -3.59 -17.44
CA ALA A 89 20.08 -4.84 -18.09
C ALA A 89 21.06 -5.30 -19.18
N LEU A 90 21.91 -4.41 -19.70
CA LEU A 90 23.03 -4.75 -20.59
C LEU A 90 24.16 -5.49 -19.85
N ARG A 91 24.30 -5.26 -18.54
CA ARG A 91 25.29 -5.92 -17.68
C ARG A 91 24.72 -7.15 -16.98
N VAL A 92 23.51 -7.04 -16.45
CA VAL A 92 22.81 -8.09 -15.70
C VAL A 92 21.54 -8.44 -16.45
N LYS A 93 21.51 -9.62 -17.10
CA LYS A 93 20.37 -10.02 -17.94
C LYS A 93 19.08 -10.04 -17.11
N ASN A 94 18.08 -9.27 -17.56
CA ASN A 94 16.74 -9.32 -16.99
C ASN A 94 15.84 -10.20 -17.88
N CYS A 95 15.46 -11.36 -17.37
CA CYS A 95 14.68 -12.34 -18.13
C CYS A 95 13.17 -12.05 -18.15
N ASN A 96 12.66 -11.16 -17.29
CA ASN A 96 11.23 -10.86 -17.20
C ASN A 96 10.96 -9.35 -17.10
N LEU A 97 11.29 -8.64 -18.18
CA LEU A 97 11.05 -7.20 -18.26
C LEU A 97 9.55 -6.85 -18.18
N GLY A 98 8.66 -7.71 -18.69
CA GLY A 98 7.22 -7.48 -18.69
C GLY A 98 6.66 -7.31 -17.27
N GLU A 99 6.97 -8.23 -16.37
CA GLU A 99 6.59 -8.11 -14.95
C GLU A 99 7.28 -6.95 -14.27
N GLY A 100 8.56 -6.70 -14.59
CA GLY A 100 9.30 -5.55 -14.10
C GLY A 100 8.61 -4.21 -14.41
N PHE A 101 8.12 -4.03 -15.64
CA PHE A 101 7.34 -2.85 -16.02
C PHE A 101 6.00 -2.76 -15.32
N HIS A 102 5.30 -3.89 -15.12
CA HIS A 102 4.06 -3.90 -14.35
C HIS A 102 4.29 -3.47 -12.89
N PHE A 103 5.33 -3.97 -12.23
CA PHE A 103 5.71 -3.51 -10.89
C PHE A 103 6.09 -2.03 -10.88
N PHE A 104 6.83 -1.55 -11.88
CA PHE A 104 7.20 -0.14 -11.99
C PHE A 104 5.97 0.77 -12.17
N LEU A 105 5.00 0.34 -12.97
CA LEU A 105 3.76 1.08 -13.19
C LEU A 105 2.89 1.12 -11.93
N LEU A 106 2.76 -0.01 -11.24
CA LEU A 106 1.87 -0.11 -10.08
C LEU A 106 2.49 0.51 -8.82
N LEU A 107 3.79 0.31 -8.59
CA LEU A 107 4.44 0.70 -7.34
C LEU A 107 4.93 2.17 -7.39
N PRO A 108 6.07 2.53 -8.03
CA PRO A 108 6.54 3.91 -8.01
C PRO A 108 5.66 4.88 -8.81
N VAL A 109 5.15 4.50 -9.99
CA VAL A 109 4.26 5.40 -10.75
C VAL A 109 2.92 5.61 -10.02
N GLY A 110 2.28 4.53 -9.55
CA GLY A 110 1.08 4.62 -8.73
C GLY A 110 1.29 5.45 -7.46
N GLY A 111 2.41 5.25 -6.77
CA GLY A 111 2.82 6.04 -5.60
C GLY A 111 3.02 7.53 -5.92
N ALA A 112 3.70 7.85 -7.03
CA ALA A 112 3.91 9.24 -7.46
C ALA A 112 2.57 9.98 -7.66
N LEU A 113 1.62 9.35 -8.33
CA LEU A 113 0.31 9.93 -8.62
C LEU A 113 -0.52 10.11 -7.35
N LEU A 114 -0.57 9.09 -6.49
CA LEU A 114 -1.25 9.15 -5.20
C LEU A 114 -0.72 10.30 -4.33
N TRP A 115 0.59 10.35 -4.11
CA TRP A 115 1.23 11.30 -3.19
C TRP A 115 1.36 12.72 -3.78
N THR A 116 1.17 12.89 -5.09
CA THR A 116 1.01 14.23 -5.69
C THR A 116 -0.19 14.97 -5.08
N GLY A 117 -1.32 14.29 -4.86
CA GLY A 117 -2.53 14.90 -4.32
C GLY A 117 -2.34 15.53 -2.94
N SER A 118 -1.66 14.82 -2.03
CA SER A 118 -1.38 15.32 -0.68
C SER A 118 -0.45 16.53 -0.69
N GLY A 119 0.55 16.56 -1.56
CA GLY A 119 1.44 17.71 -1.73
C GLY A 119 0.74 18.94 -2.32
N ILE A 120 -0.16 18.76 -3.29
CA ILE A 120 -0.99 19.87 -3.81
C ILE A 120 -1.86 20.46 -2.69
N LEU A 121 -2.57 19.60 -1.96
CA LEU A 121 -3.45 20.03 -0.87
C LEU A 121 -2.66 20.77 0.22
N ALA A 122 -1.58 20.19 0.73
CA ALA A 122 -0.75 20.80 1.75
C ALA A 122 -0.10 22.12 1.28
N GLY A 123 0.38 22.16 0.03
CA GLY A 123 0.99 23.34 -0.56
C GLY A 123 0.02 24.53 -0.70
N LEU A 124 -1.28 24.25 -0.90
CA LEU A 124 -2.32 25.27 -1.00
C LEU A 124 -2.87 25.70 0.36
N LEU A 125 -2.97 24.77 1.32
CA LEU A 125 -3.48 25.05 2.67
C LEU A 125 -2.47 25.81 3.54
N LEU A 126 -1.19 25.46 3.44
CA LEU A 126 -0.17 25.97 4.36
C LEU A 126 0.63 27.10 3.71
N PRO A 127 0.87 28.22 4.41
CA PRO A 127 1.53 29.39 3.83
C PRO A 127 3.02 29.14 3.57
N TRP A 128 3.67 28.30 4.36
CA TRP A 128 5.13 28.09 4.30
C TRP A 128 5.48 26.74 3.69
N ARG A 129 6.52 26.72 2.84
CA ARG A 129 7.02 25.50 2.20
C ARG A 129 7.46 24.45 3.23
N PHE A 130 8.09 24.89 4.33
CA PHE A 130 8.50 24.01 5.42
C PHE A 130 7.30 23.36 6.12
N LEU A 131 6.29 24.15 6.52
CA LEU A 131 5.08 23.63 7.16
C LEU A 131 4.33 22.66 6.26
N ALA A 132 4.22 22.96 4.95
CA ALA A 132 3.63 22.04 3.99
C ALA A 132 4.38 20.71 3.90
N GLY A 133 5.72 20.75 3.88
CA GLY A 133 6.56 19.56 3.91
C GLY A 133 6.40 18.75 5.19
N LEU A 134 6.40 19.42 6.35
CA LEU A 134 6.17 18.79 7.65
C LEU A 134 4.80 18.11 7.70
N ALA A 135 3.75 18.80 7.25
CA ALA A 135 2.40 18.23 7.21
C ALA A 135 2.33 16.98 6.31
N THR A 136 2.96 17.00 5.13
CA THR A 136 3.02 15.80 4.27
C THR A 136 3.80 14.66 4.91
N MET A 137 4.87 14.96 5.65
CA MET A 137 5.64 13.94 6.37
C MET A 137 4.85 13.36 7.54
N LEU A 138 4.11 14.17 8.29
CA LEU A 138 3.23 13.70 9.36
C LEU A 138 2.12 12.79 8.81
N VAL A 139 1.53 13.14 7.67
CA VAL A 139 0.57 12.27 6.98
C VAL A 139 1.22 10.97 6.53
N TRP A 140 2.44 11.02 5.99
CA TRP A 140 3.20 9.83 5.60
C TRP A 140 3.46 8.91 6.80
N LEU A 141 3.91 9.47 7.93
CA LEU A 141 4.16 8.74 9.18
C LEU A 141 2.88 8.13 9.75
N LEU A 142 1.76 8.87 9.72
CA LEU A 142 0.46 8.36 10.14
C LEU A 142 0.03 7.18 9.28
N VAL A 143 0.15 7.29 7.96
CA VAL A 143 -0.16 6.20 7.02
C VAL A 143 0.76 4.99 7.28
N ALA A 144 2.06 5.21 7.52
CA ALA A 144 2.99 4.14 7.86
C ALA A 144 2.60 3.44 9.17
N ALA A 145 2.28 4.21 10.21
CA ALA A 145 1.86 3.70 11.51
C ALA A 145 0.54 2.90 11.43
N LEU A 146 -0.44 3.38 10.66
CA LEU A 146 -1.69 2.66 10.45
C LEU A 146 -1.48 1.33 9.71
N ASN A 147 -0.67 1.33 8.65
CA ASN A 147 -0.33 0.10 7.94
C ASN A 147 0.45 -0.89 8.81
N LEU A 148 1.37 -0.39 9.65
CA LEU A 148 2.10 -1.22 10.60
C LEU A 148 1.17 -1.81 11.66
N ALA A 149 0.24 -1.01 12.19
CA ALA A 149 -0.74 -1.48 13.16
C ALA A 149 -1.67 -2.54 12.56
N GLU A 150 -2.12 -2.38 11.31
CA GLU A 150 -2.92 -3.38 10.59
C GLU A 150 -2.12 -4.67 10.38
N PHE A 151 -0.85 -4.57 9.96
CA PHE A 151 0.02 -5.74 9.78
C PHE A 151 0.31 -6.46 11.10
N TRP A 152 0.56 -5.71 12.17
CA TRP A 152 0.86 -6.25 13.49
C TRP A 152 -0.36 -6.95 14.09
N SER A 153 -1.51 -6.28 14.10
CA SER A 153 -2.73 -6.81 14.73
C SER A 153 -3.49 -7.81 13.86
N GLY A 154 -3.38 -7.74 12.54
CA GLY A 154 -4.11 -8.59 11.61
C GLY A 154 -3.51 -9.98 11.40
N PRO A 155 -4.15 -10.86 10.61
CA PRO A 155 -3.61 -12.19 10.27
C PRO A 155 -2.57 -12.16 9.14
N ALA A 156 -2.28 -10.98 8.58
CA ALA A 156 -1.52 -10.82 7.35
C ALA A 156 0.00 -11.06 7.53
N MET A 157 0.62 -11.69 6.54
CA MET A 157 2.07 -11.90 6.40
C MET A 157 2.64 -11.10 5.22
N ASP A 158 1.78 -10.59 4.34
CA ASP A 158 2.04 -9.57 3.34
C ASP A 158 1.16 -8.34 3.61
N SER A 159 1.44 -7.21 2.96
CA SER A 159 0.65 -5.99 3.16
C SER A 159 0.52 -5.19 1.87
N TYR A 160 -0.71 -4.87 1.48
CA TYR A 160 -0.97 -3.88 0.44
C TYR A 160 -1.12 -2.51 1.10
N ASN A 161 -0.23 -1.56 0.79
CA ASN A 161 -0.23 -0.25 1.44
C ASN A 161 0.08 0.90 0.47
N GLN A 162 -0.20 2.11 0.91
CA GLN A 162 -0.11 3.33 0.10
C GLN A 162 1.33 3.83 -0.10
N ILE A 163 2.30 3.27 0.63
CA ILE A 163 3.71 3.70 0.61
C ILE A 163 4.51 2.84 -0.36
N THR A 164 4.64 1.54 -0.09
CA THR A 164 5.40 0.60 -0.92
C THR A 164 4.58 0.04 -2.05
N GLY A 165 3.26 -0.07 -1.85
CA GLY A 165 2.34 -0.74 -2.74
C GLY A 165 2.03 -2.16 -2.35
N LEU A 166 3.06 -2.97 -2.29
CA LEU A 166 3.03 -4.33 -1.77
C LEU A 166 4.27 -4.49 -0.90
N VAL A 167 4.09 -5.07 0.29
CA VAL A 167 5.15 -5.71 1.06
C VAL A 167 4.89 -7.20 0.95
N ALA A 168 5.72 -7.87 0.16
CA ALA A 168 5.68 -9.29 -0.05
C ALA A 168 5.88 -10.05 1.26
N GLY A 169 5.19 -11.18 1.37
CA GLY A 169 5.31 -12.09 2.50
C GLY A 169 6.59 -12.94 2.45
N PRO A 170 6.58 -14.11 3.11
CA PRO A 170 7.78 -14.95 3.25
C PRO A 170 8.45 -15.26 1.91
N ILE A 171 9.77 -15.01 1.84
CA ILE A 171 10.65 -15.26 0.68
C ILE A 171 10.63 -16.69 0.15
N THR A 172 10.12 -17.65 0.91
CA THR A 172 9.96 -19.06 0.50
C THR A 172 8.68 -19.33 -0.30
N GLN A 173 7.84 -18.31 -0.52
CA GLN A 173 6.65 -18.41 -1.37
C GLN A 173 7.00 -18.12 -2.83
N GLU A 174 6.16 -18.61 -3.73
CA GLU A 174 6.31 -18.52 -5.20
C GLU A 174 6.64 -17.11 -5.72
N VAL A 175 7.14 -17.08 -6.96
CA VAL A 175 7.43 -15.87 -7.74
C VAL A 175 6.29 -14.84 -7.59
N LEU A 176 6.67 -13.62 -7.22
CA LEU A 176 5.76 -12.49 -7.08
C LEU A 176 5.30 -12.04 -8.45
N HIS A 177 4.01 -12.21 -8.75
CA HIS A 177 3.39 -11.66 -9.96
C HIS A 177 2.50 -10.48 -9.59
N PRO A 178 2.52 -9.38 -10.36
CA PRO A 178 1.57 -8.29 -10.19
C PRO A 178 0.18 -8.80 -10.59
N ASP A 179 -0.71 -8.89 -9.61
CA ASP A 179 -2.06 -9.43 -9.78
C ASP A 179 -3.14 -8.32 -9.79
N THR A 180 -4.38 -8.74 -10.00
CA THR A 180 -5.54 -7.84 -9.95
C THR A 180 -5.73 -7.23 -8.56
N THR A 181 -5.31 -7.91 -7.49
CA THR A 181 -5.41 -7.43 -6.12
C THR A 181 -4.47 -6.26 -5.88
N LEU A 182 -3.25 -6.31 -6.38
CA LEU A 182 -2.33 -5.18 -6.38
C LEU A 182 -2.92 -4.00 -7.14
N LEU A 183 -3.45 -4.22 -8.35
CA LEU A 183 -4.10 -3.17 -9.13
C LEU A 183 -5.26 -2.51 -8.36
N LEU A 184 -6.14 -3.29 -7.74
CA LEU A 184 -7.25 -2.78 -6.93
C LEU A 184 -6.76 -1.97 -5.72
N SER A 185 -5.69 -2.42 -5.06
CA SER A 185 -5.05 -1.65 -3.99
C SER A 185 -4.50 -0.30 -4.48
N ARG A 186 -3.98 -0.24 -5.72
CA ARG A 186 -3.48 1.00 -6.33
C ARG A 186 -4.64 1.92 -6.69
N VAL A 187 -5.72 1.39 -7.25
CA VAL A 187 -6.96 2.15 -7.50
C VAL A 187 -7.47 2.76 -6.20
N HIS A 188 -7.52 1.99 -5.10
CA HIS A 188 -7.87 2.51 -3.78
C HIS A 188 -6.97 3.68 -3.34
N GLY A 189 -5.64 3.54 -3.48
CA GLY A 189 -4.70 4.64 -3.21
C GLY A 189 -4.97 5.87 -4.09
N LEU A 190 -5.16 5.69 -5.40
CA LEU A 190 -5.43 6.80 -6.32
C LEU A 190 -6.72 7.55 -5.98
N LEU A 191 -7.76 6.87 -5.48
CA LEU A 191 -8.98 7.53 -5.00
C LEU A 191 -8.69 8.50 -3.85
N TRP A 192 -7.79 8.15 -2.92
CA TRP A 192 -7.36 9.08 -1.85
C TRP A 192 -6.57 10.27 -2.39
N GLY A 193 -5.70 10.06 -3.38
CA GLY A 193 -4.97 11.13 -4.06
C GLY A 193 -5.92 12.10 -4.77
N LEU A 194 -6.90 11.57 -5.51
CA LEU A 194 -7.95 12.34 -6.16
C LEU A 194 -8.85 13.07 -5.16
N LEU A 195 -9.18 12.44 -4.03
CA LEU A 195 -9.92 13.09 -2.95
C LEU A 195 -9.17 14.31 -2.42
N ALA A 196 -7.86 14.21 -2.20
CA ALA A 196 -7.04 15.35 -1.78
C ALA A 196 -7.10 16.51 -2.80
N LEU A 197 -7.07 16.20 -4.11
CA LEU A 197 -7.24 17.20 -5.17
C LEU A 197 -8.64 17.81 -5.19
N ALA A 198 -9.68 17.00 -5.01
CA ALA A 198 -11.06 17.48 -4.95
C ALA A 198 -11.29 18.41 -3.76
N LEU A 199 -10.73 18.07 -2.60
CA LEU A 199 -10.73 18.92 -1.40
C LEU A 199 -9.97 20.23 -1.65
N ALA A 200 -8.80 20.17 -2.29
CA ALA A 200 -8.07 21.38 -2.69
C ALA A 200 -8.92 22.25 -3.62
N GLY A 201 -9.56 21.66 -4.63
CA GLY A 201 -10.45 22.37 -5.56
C GLY A 201 -11.73 22.91 -4.92
N ALA A 202 -12.22 22.28 -3.84
CA ALA A 202 -13.38 22.76 -3.10
C ALA A 202 -13.03 23.96 -2.21
N LEU A 203 -11.83 23.96 -1.62
CA LEU A 203 -11.35 25.02 -0.74
C LEU A 203 -10.68 26.17 -1.49
N PHE A 204 -10.20 25.98 -2.72
CA PHE A 204 -9.43 26.99 -3.44
C PHE A 204 -10.28 28.14 -3.97
N ASP A 205 -9.84 29.38 -3.69
CA ASP A 205 -10.40 30.61 -4.27
C ASP A 205 -9.42 31.19 -5.29
N PRO A 206 -9.69 31.08 -6.61
CA PRO A 206 -8.82 31.62 -7.65
C PRO A 206 -8.63 33.14 -7.60
N ARG A 207 -9.60 33.89 -7.07
CA ARG A 207 -9.53 35.36 -6.97
C ARG A 207 -8.51 35.80 -5.94
N MET A 208 -8.48 35.11 -4.81
CA MET A 208 -7.58 35.39 -3.69
C MET A 208 -6.31 34.53 -3.71
N ASN A 209 -6.20 33.61 -4.69
CA ASN A 209 -5.10 32.66 -4.87
C ASN A 209 -4.72 31.87 -3.59
N ARG A 210 -5.73 31.52 -2.78
CA ARG A 210 -5.58 30.85 -1.48
C ARG A 210 -6.79 29.98 -1.14
N CYS A 211 -6.60 28.99 -0.27
CA CYS A 211 -7.69 28.17 0.24
C CYS A 211 -8.52 28.91 1.30
N ARG A 212 -9.86 28.80 1.23
CA ARG A 212 -10.82 29.37 2.17
C ARG A 212 -12.03 28.45 2.33
N PRO A 213 -12.46 28.11 3.56
CA PRO A 213 -13.70 27.35 3.77
C PRO A 213 -14.94 28.04 3.21
N GLY A 214 -15.00 29.38 3.25
CA GLY A 214 -16.15 30.15 2.77
C GLY A 214 -16.49 30.02 1.28
N VAL A 215 -15.63 29.40 0.46
CA VAL A 215 -15.92 29.16 -0.97
C VAL A 215 -16.46 27.76 -1.27
N LEU A 216 -16.64 26.90 -0.26
CA LEU A 216 -17.15 25.53 -0.42
C LEU A 216 -18.46 25.48 -1.22
N ALA A 217 -19.46 26.30 -0.87
CA ALA A 217 -20.74 26.35 -1.55
C ALA A 217 -20.63 26.80 -3.02
N ARG A 218 -19.68 27.70 -3.32
CA ARG A 218 -19.40 28.16 -4.68
C ARG A 218 -18.73 27.07 -5.51
N ASN A 219 -17.91 26.23 -4.88
CA ASN A 219 -17.17 25.14 -5.53
C ASN A 219 -17.89 23.79 -5.41
N ARG A 220 -19.24 23.78 -5.49
CA ARG A 220 -20.09 22.58 -5.29
C ARG A 220 -19.72 21.37 -6.15
N ARG A 221 -19.19 21.57 -7.36
CA ARG A 221 -18.75 20.47 -8.25
C ARG A 221 -17.55 19.73 -7.66
N SER A 222 -16.55 20.45 -7.16
CA SER A 222 -15.39 19.86 -6.49
C SER A 222 -15.78 19.19 -5.18
N LEU A 223 -16.72 19.79 -4.43
CA LEU A 223 -17.25 19.19 -3.20
C LEU A 223 -17.98 17.87 -3.49
N LEU A 224 -18.90 17.86 -4.46
CA LEU A 224 -19.61 16.66 -4.87
C LEU A 224 -18.65 15.56 -5.35
N ALA A 225 -17.66 15.93 -6.17
CA ALA A 225 -16.61 15.00 -6.58
C ALA A 225 -15.85 14.43 -5.38
N GLY A 226 -15.51 15.27 -4.39
CA GLY A 226 -14.91 14.82 -3.13
C GLY A 226 -15.78 13.84 -2.36
N CYS A 227 -17.08 14.11 -2.23
CA CYS A 227 -18.01 13.19 -1.58
C CYS A 227 -18.11 11.83 -2.31
N LEU A 228 -18.19 11.85 -3.64
CA LEU A 228 -18.24 10.62 -4.45
C LEU A 228 -16.93 9.82 -4.37
N LEU A 229 -15.78 10.49 -4.38
CA LEU A 229 -14.47 9.85 -4.22
C LEU A 229 -14.29 9.25 -2.83
N LEU A 230 -14.73 9.96 -1.78
CA LEU A 230 -14.70 9.44 -0.42
C LEU A 230 -15.60 8.20 -0.30
N LEU A 231 -16.83 8.26 -0.83
CA LEU A 231 -17.73 7.11 -0.85
C LEU A 231 -17.08 5.92 -1.57
N ALA A 232 -16.52 6.13 -2.76
CA ALA A 232 -15.86 5.09 -3.53
C ALA A 232 -14.65 4.49 -2.79
N ALA A 233 -13.81 5.32 -2.16
CA ALA A 233 -12.66 4.85 -1.40
C ALA A 233 -13.08 4.01 -0.19
N LEU A 234 -14.07 4.48 0.57
CA LEU A 234 -14.62 3.74 1.71
C LEU A 234 -15.29 2.43 1.27
N SER A 235 -16.10 2.45 0.22
CA SER A 235 -16.73 1.24 -0.32
C SER A 235 -15.68 0.21 -0.77
N LEU A 236 -14.61 0.66 -1.45
CA LEU A 236 -13.54 -0.22 -1.89
C LEU A 236 -12.78 -0.82 -0.70
N TYR A 237 -12.48 -0.02 0.33
CA TYR A 237 -11.85 -0.50 1.57
C TYR A 237 -12.73 -1.52 2.31
N LEU A 238 -14.02 -1.26 2.47
CA LEU A 238 -14.97 -2.19 3.11
C LEU A 238 -15.11 -3.51 2.36
N LEU A 239 -14.95 -3.49 1.03
CA LEU A 239 -14.91 -4.67 0.19
C LEU A 239 -13.50 -5.28 0.07
N GLY A 240 -12.48 -4.65 0.67
CA GLY A 240 -11.08 -4.99 0.49
C GLY A 240 -10.73 -6.43 0.88
N ASP A 241 -11.42 -6.98 1.87
CA ASP A 241 -11.28 -8.37 2.29
C ASP A 241 -11.75 -9.36 1.21
N ARG A 242 -12.86 -9.06 0.54
CA ARG A 242 -13.37 -9.85 -0.59
C ARG A 242 -12.51 -9.70 -1.83
N LEU A 243 -11.91 -8.53 -2.01
CA LEU A 243 -11.03 -8.19 -3.12
C LEU A 243 -9.57 -8.63 -2.89
N GLY A 244 -9.25 -9.09 -1.67
CA GLY A 244 -7.98 -9.69 -1.29
C GLY A 244 -6.86 -8.72 -0.89
N PHE A 245 -7.11 -7.40 -0.88
CA PHE A 245 -6.06 -6.41 -0.53
C PHE A 245 -6.14 -5.93 0.93
N VAL A 246 -7.21 -6.24 1.64
CA VAL A 246 -7.32 -6.09 3.11
C VAL A 246 -7.41 -7.49 3.71
N ARG A 247 -6.79 -7.72 4.87
CA ARG A 247 -6.80 -9.03 5.54
C ARG A 247 -7.20 -8.86 6.99
N SER A 248 -8.32 -9.49 7.37
CA SER A 248 -8.92 -9.29 8.69
C SER A 248 -9.14 -10.59 9.44
N TRP A 249 -9.04 -10.56 10.77
CA TRP A 249 -9.39 -11.70 11.61
C TRP A 249 -10.85 -12.11 11.44
N ALA A 250 -11.76 -11.14 11.28
CA ALA A 250 -13.17 -11.41 10.99
C ALA A 250 -13.35 -12.29 9.74
N ALA A 251 -12.50 -12.17 8.73
CA ALA A 251 -12.54 -13.04 7.56
C ALA A 251 -12.04 -14.45 7.83
N VAL A 252 -10.97 -14.56 8.63
CA VAL A 252 -10.43 -15.86 9.09
C VAL A 252 -11.47 -16.58 9.94
N GLU A 253 -12.08 -15.90 10.90
CA GLU A 253 -13.11 -16.43 11.79
C GLU A 253 -14.39 -16.84 11.03
N ARG A 254 -14.80 -16.05 10.03
CA ARG A 254 -15.93 -16.43 9.15
C ARG A 254 -15.65 -17.71 8.38
N LEU A 255 -14.43 -17.92 7.90
CA LEU A 255 -14.08 -19.16 7.18
C LEU A 255 -13.89 -20.34 8.15
N LEU A 256 -13.25 -20.09 9.29
CA LEU A 256 -12.86 -21.07 10.29
C LEU A 256 -13.77 -21.00 11.51
N ALA A 257 -15.09 -21.00 11.28
CA ALA A 257 -16.10 -20.75 12.30
C ALA A 257 -16.30 -21.90 13.30
N ALA A 258 -15.71 -23.08 13.05
CA ALA A 258 -15.79 -24.23 13.95
C ALA A 258 -14.46 -24.40 14.71
N SER A 259 -14.53 -24.93 15.94
CA SER A 259 -13.34 -25.25 16.71
C SER A 259 -13.46 -26.57 17.47
N GLU A 260 -12.33 -27.23 17.64
CA GLU A 260 -12.16 -28.38 18.53
C GLU A 260 -11.16 -28.03 19.63
N ARG A 261 -11.44 -28.44 20.86
CA ARG A 261 -10.57 -28.16 22.01
C ARG A 261 -9.96 -29.45 22.54
N SER A 262 -8.69 -29.37 22.89
CA SER A 262 -7.94 -30.42 23.58
C SER A 262 -7.29 -29.87 24.85
N GLU A 263 -6.39 -30.66 25.46
CA GLU A 263 -5.64 -30.23 26.63
C GLU A 263 -4.78 -28.99 26.30
N HIS A 264 -4.12 -29.02 25.15
CA HIS A 264 -3.13 -28.01 24.79
C HIS A 264 -3.53 -27.11 23.62
N PHE A 265 -4.62 -27.44 22.89
CA PHE A 265 -5.00 -26.70 21.68
C PHE A 265 -6.44 -26.20 21.65
N VAL A 266 -6.64 -25.08 20.95
CA VAL A 266 -7.89 -24.73 20.28
C VAL A 266 -7.63 -24.73 18.79
N ILE A 267 -8.27 -25.66 18.08
CA ILE A 267 -8.06 -25.91 16.65
C ILE A 267 -9.25 -25.31 15.89
N HIS A 268 -9.02 -24.19 15.21
CA HIS A 268 -10.00 -23.50 14.37
C HIS A 268 -9.99 -24.10 12.97
N HIS A 269 -11.17 -24.46 12.45
CA HIS A 269 -11.31 -25.09 11.14
C HIS A 269 -12.65 -24.74 10.47
N GLN A 270 -12.77 -25.04 9.18
CA GLN A 270 -14.04 -24.86 8.47
C GLN A 270 -15.12 -25.83 9.00
N PRO A 271 -16.40 -25.43 9.05
CA PRO A 271 -17.49 -26.36 9.37
C PRO A 271 -17.55 -27.58 8.44
N GLY A 272 -18.17 -28.67 8.91
CA GLY A 272 -18.43 -29.86 8.09
C GLY A 272 -17.38 -30.97 8.14
N TRP A 273 -16.39 -30.91 9.04
CA TRP A 273 -15.52 -32.06 9.30
C TRP A 273 -16.31 -33.22 9.94
N SER A 274 -16.11 -34.44 9.44
CA SER A 274 -16.61 -35.67 10.05
C SER A 274 -16.05 -35.85 11.47
N ALA A 275 -16.78 -36.54 12.36
CA ALA A 275 -16.32 -36.85 13.71
C ALA A 275 -14.95 -37.57 13.73
N GLU A 276 -14.72 -38.49 12.79
CA GLU A 276 -13.43 -39.18 12.66
C GLU A 276 -12.29 -38.21 12.35
N ARG A 277 -12.45 -37.36 11.32
CA ARG A 277 -11.47 -36.32 10.98
C ARG A 277 -11.17 -35.40 12.17
N LYS A 278 -12.18 -34.94 12.90
CA LYS A 278 -12.00 -34.10 14.10
C LYS A 278 -11.11 -34.81 15.13
N ARG A 279 -11.44 -36.07 15.45
CA ARG A 279 -10.66 -36.91 16.37
C ARG A 279 -9.22 -37.10 15.90
N LEU A 280 -9.00 -37.38 14.61
CA LEU A 280 -7.66 -37.59 14.06
C LEU A 280 -6.81 -36.32 14.11
N VAL A 281 -7.39 -35.16 13.77
CA VAL A 281 -6.67 -33.88 13.80
C VAL A 281 -6.30 -33.48 15.23
N VAL A 282 -7.21 -33.62 16.19
CA VAL A 282 -6.91 -33.38 17.61
C VAL A 282 -5.79 -34.29 18.11
N ARG A 283 -5.88 -35.60 17.80
CA ARG A 283 -4.86 -36.57 18.19
C ARG A 283 -3.49 -36.25 17.58
N ASP A 284 -3.45 -35.85 16.31
CA ASP A 284 -2.19 -35.48 15.65
C ASP A 284 -1.57 -34.23 16.28
N HIS A 285 -2.35 -33.19 16.61
CA HIS A 285 -1.83 -31.98 17.28
C HIS A 285 -1.15 -32.32 18.62
N GLU A 286 -1.83 -33.10 19.47
CA GLU A 286 -1.28 -33.52 20.77
C GLU A 286 -0.05 -34.42 20.62
N PHE A 287 -0.09 -35.33 19.65
CA PHE A 287 1.05 -36.19 19.34
C PHE A 287 2.26 -35.38 18.89
N ARG A 288 2.10 -34.43 17.96
CA ARG A 288 3.17 -33.56 17.47
C ARG A 288 3.72 -32.66 18.57
N LEU A 289 2.86 -32.10 19.40
CA LEU A 289 3.30 -31.33 20.55
C LEU A 289 4.16 -32.18 21.49
N THR A 290 3.72 -33.40 21.81
CA THR A 290 4.48 -34.36 22.64
C THR A 290 5.84 -34.67 22.02
N GLN A 291 5.91 -34.85 20.70
CA GLN A 291 7.19 -35.07 20.01
C GLN A 291 8.12 -33.86 20.19
N VAL A 292 7.62 -32.65 19.95
CA VAL A 292 8.41 -31.41 20.03
C VAL A 292 8.86 -31.13 21.47
N THR A 293 7.96 -31.24 22.45
CA THR A 293 8.29 -30.97 23.86
C THR A 293 9.28 -31.97 24.44
N ARG A 294 9.17 -33.26 24.10
CA ARG A 294 10.15 -34.26 24.51
C ARG A 294 11.50 -34.09 23.82
N THR A 295 11.50 -33.78 22.53
CA THR A 295 12.74 -33.66 21.75
C THR A 295 13.52 -32.39 22.12
N LEU A 296 12.83 -31.29 22.37
CA LEU A 296 13.43 -29.99 22.68
C LEU A 296 13.44 -29.66 24.17
N GLU A 297 13.00 -30.59 25.03
CA GLU A 297 12.88 -30.43 26.48
C GLU A 297 12.10 -29.17 26.91
N LEU A 298 11.07 -28.81 26.13
CA LEU A 298 10.28 -27.61 26.34
C LEU A 298 9.17 -27.85 27.36
N LYS A 299 9.03 -26.92 28.31
CA LYS A 299 7.81 -26.81 29.12
C LYS A 299 6.79 -25.98 28.36
N GLN A 300 5.63 -26.55 28.06
CA GLN A 300 4.54 -25.77 27.49
C GLN A 300 3.92 -24.87 28.55
N SER A 301 3.64 -23.62 28.17
CA SER A 301 2.77 -22.72 28.92
C SER A 301 1.61 -22.25 28.04
N GLY A 302 0.40 -22.32 28.59
CA GLY A 302 -0.80 -21.77 27.94
C GLY A 302 -1.40 -22.62 26.82
N LEU A 303 -2.56 -22.20 26.34
CA LEU A 303 -3.33 -22.84 25.28
C LEU A 303 -2.82 -22.40 23.91
N ILE A 304 -2.59 -23.33 22.98
CA ILE A 304 -2.09 -23.04 21.63
C ILE A 304 -3.27 -22.92 20.66
N HIS A 305 -3.36 -21.79 19.95
CA HIS A 305 -4.36 -21.61 18.91
C HIS A 305 -3.79 -22.05 17.55
N SER A 306 -4.45 -23.03 16.91
CA SER A 306 -4.08 -23.56 15.60
C SER A 306 -5.19 -23.27 14.59
N TRP A 307 -4.85 -22.69 13.44
CA TRP A 307 -5.82 -22.40 12.37
C TRP A 307 -5.56 -23.30 11.17
N VAL A 308 -6.47 -24.25 10.93
CA VAL A 308 -6.37 -25.25 9.87
C VAL A 308 -7.22 -24.84 8.68
N PHE A 309 -6.57 -24.25 7.67
CA PHE A 309 -7.20 -23.80 6.44
C PHE A 309 -7.52 -24.96 5.50
N PRO A 310 -8.61 -24.88 4.71
CA PRO A 310 -9.02 -25.97 3.81
C PRO A 310 -8.12 -26.16 2.60
N SER A 311 -7.37 -25.13 2.20
CA SER A 311 -6.41 -25.19 1.10
C SER A 311 -5.33 -24.11 1.23
N PRO A 312 -4.15 -24.30 0.61
CA PRO A 312 -3.13 -23.27 0.52
C PRO A 312 -3.65 -21.97 -0.13
N ALA A 313 -4.52 -22.08 -1.13
CA ALA A 313 -5.14 -20.92 -1.78
C ALA A 313 -6.03 -20.12 -0.82
N ALA A 314 -6.84 -20.79 0.01
CA ALA A 314 -7.66 -20.14 1.03
C ALA A 314 -6.78 -19.43 2.08
N LYS A 315 -5.69 -20.08 2.50
CA LYS A 315 -4.72 -19.51 3.45
C LYS A 315 -3.98 -18.30 2.87
N ARG A 316 -3.50 -18.38 1.63
CA ARG A 316 -2.82 -17.27 0.92
C ARG A 316 -3.73 -16.05 0.80
N ARG A 317 -5.01 -16.26 0.45
CA ARG A 317 -5.98 -15.17 0.36
C ARG A 317 -6.13 -14.43 1.69
N LEU A 318 -6.29 -15.18 2.79
CA LEU A 318 -6.61 -14.61 4.10
C LEU A 318 -5.41 -14.11 4.90
N THR A 319 -4.22 -14.67 4.66
CA THR A 319 -3.02 -14.39 5.47
C THR A 319 -1.81 -13.95 4.65
N GLY A 320 -1.86 -14.04 3.32
CA GLY A 320 -0.68 -13.79 2.48
C GLY A 320 0.28 -14.96 2.39
N ALA A 321 0.10 -16.01 3.20
CA ALA A 321 0.98 -17.18 3.22
C ALA A 321 0.22 -18.45 2.83
N GLY A 322 0.48 -18.99 1.63
CA GLY A 322 -0.15 -20.21 1.12
C GLY A 322 0.43 -21.52 1.67
N SER A 323 1.62 -21.88 1.22
CA SER A 323 2.25 -23.18 1.49
C SER A 323 3.06 -23.24 2.79
N VAL A 324 3.41 -22.08 3.35
CA VAL A 324 4.31 -21.97 4.53
C VAL A 324 3.50 -21.99 5.82
N GLN A 325 3.97 -22.72 6.82
CA GLN A 325 3.48 -22.65 8.19
C GLN A 325 4.19 -21.52 8.94
N PHE A 326 3.47 -20.73 9.71
CA PHE A 326 4.03 -19.60 10.46
C PHE A 326 3.29 -19.42 11.78
N VAL A 327 3.98 -18.80 12.73
CA VAL A 327 3.44 -18.33 14.00
C VAL A 327 3.76 -16.84 14.09
N LYS A 328 2.76 -16.02 14.44
CA LYS A 328 3.01 -14.64 14.86
C LYS A 328 3.47 -14.68 16.31
N HIS A 329 4.64 -14.11 16.58
CA HIS A 329 5.31 -14.14 17.88
C HIS A 329 5.07 -12.85 18.69
N TRP A 330 4.13 -12.03 18.25
CA TRP A 330 3.88 -10.69 18.74
C TRP A 330 2.40 -10.42 18.97
#